data_AF-A0A378BCF4-F1
#
_entry.id   AF-A0A378BCF4-F1
#
_cell.length_a   1.000
_cell.length_b   1.000
_cell.length_c   1.000
_cell.angle_alpha   90.00
_cell.angle_beta   90.00
_cell.angle_gamma   90.00
#
_symmetry.space_group_name_H-M   'P 1'
#
loop_
_entity.id
_entity.type
_entity.pdbx_description
1 polymer ?
#
loop_
_entity_poly.entity_id
_entity_poly.type
_entity_poly.pdbx_seq_one_letter_code
_entity_poly.pdbx_strand_id
1 'polypeptide(L)'
;MRDGEGREIDFRNTVILMTANLGSDLLMQLLDEQPEASESDLHELLRPVLRGHFQPALLARFQTVIYRPLPAGALRAIVGMKLGQVSQRLACHYGITTTLSESLFDALTEACLLPDTGARNVDSLLNQQILPALSQQLLSHMAAGQKPRQVTLGYHEEEGVVMAFDEGTISDE
;
A
#
# COMPACT_ATOMS: atom_id res chain seq x y z
N MET A 1 0.21 -6.11 36.42
CA MET A 1 1.09 -4.92 36.25
C MET A 1 0.33 -3.73 36.84
N ARG A 2 0.95 -2.62 37.27
CA ARG A 2 0.20 -1.42 37.70
C ARG A 2 0.53 -0.24 36.81
N ASP A 3 -0.46 0.58 36.50
CA ASP A 3 -0.23 1.86 35.79
C ASP A 3 0.40 2.92 36.72
N GLY A 4 0.63 4.11 36.19
CA GLY A 4 1.17 5.25 36.95
C GLY A 4 0.27 5.76 38.07
N GLU A 5 -0.99 5.34 38.11
CA GLU A 5 -1.97 5.66 39.16
C GLU A 5 -2.17 4.50 40.16
N GLY A 6 -1.42 3.40 40.01
CA GLY A 6 -1.49 2.24 40.87
C GLY A 6 -2.65 1.29 40.55
N ARG A 7 -3.36 1.47 39.45
CA ARG A 7 -4.43 0.57 39.00
C ARG A 7 -3.84 -0.71 38.45
N GLU A 8 -4.47 -1.84 38.75
CA GLU A 8 -4.02 -3.12 38.24
C GLU A 8 -4.41 -3.29 36.77
N ILE A 9 -3.42 -3.55 35.92
CA ILE A 9 -3.58 -3.89 34.51
C ILE A 9 -3.41 -5.41 34.35
N ASP A 10 -4.42 -6.05 33.79
CA ASP A 10 -4.43 -7.45 33.36
C ASP A 10 -4.43 -7.52 31.82
N PHE A 11 -3.49 -8.27 31.25
CA PHE A 11 -3.33 -8.50 29.80
C PHE A 11 -3.81 -9.88 29.36
N ARG A 12 -4.53 -10.63 30.22
CA ARG A 12 -4.94 -12.02 29.95
C ARG A 12 -5.69 -12.22 28.64
N ASN A 13 -6.49 -11.22 28.24
CA ASN A 13 -7.27 -11.26 27.00
C ASN A 13 -6.76 -10.22 25.99
N THR A 14 -5.45 -10.00 25.95
CA THR A 14 -4.81 -9.03 25.05
C THR A 14 -3.76 -9.73 24.19
N VAL A 15 -3.87 -9.56 22.87
CA VAL A 15 -2.80 -9.92 21.93
C VAL A 15 -1.85 -8.75 21.83
N ILE A 16 -0.58 -8.98 22.17
CA ILE A 16 0.48 -7.97 22.03
C ILE A 16 1.19 -8.24 20.71
N LEU A 17 1.06 -7.30 19.76
CA LEU A 17 1.79 -7.32 18.49
C LEU A 17 2.90 -6.29 18.55
N MET A 18 4.13 -6.73 18.25
CA MET A 18 5.29 -5.85 18.12
C MET A 18 5.89 -6.03 16.73
N THR A 19 6.31 -4.93 16.11
CA THR A 19 6.90 -4.92 14.78
C THR A 19 8.31 -4.35 14.83
N ALA A 20 9.20 -4.87 13.98
CA ALA A 20 10.57 -4.38 13.84
C ALA A 20 11.06 -4.64 12.41
N ASN A 21 11.84 -3.72 11.85
CA ASN A 21 12.49 -3.88 10.54
C ASN A 21 13.90 -4.49 10.68
N LEU A 22 14.13 -5.32 11.70
CA LEU A 22 15.46 -5.88 11.99
C LEU A 22 15.79 -6.99 11.01
N GLY A 23 16.96 -6.89 10.37
CA GLY A 23 17.46 -7.90 9.44
C GLY A 23 16.71 -7.94 8.09
N SER A 24 15.97 -6.88 7.74
CA SER A 24 15.28 -6.79 6.45
C SER A 24 16.24 -6.96 5.27
N ASP A 25 17.40 -6.32 5.28
CA ASP A 25 18.38 -6.42 4.18
C ASP A 25 18.90 -7.85 4.00
N LEU A 26 19.22 -8.53 5.12
CA LEU A 26 19.68 -9.92 5.11
C LEU A 26 18.59 -10.85 4.57
N LEU A 27 17.35 -10.64 5.00
CA LEU A 27 16.21 -11.43 4.56
C LEU A 27 15.92 -11.23 3.07
N MET A 28 15.98 -9.98 2.59
CA MET A 28 15.81 -9.66 1.17
C MET A 28 16.89 -10.32 0.32
N GLN A 29 18.16 -10.22 0.75
CA GLN A 29 19.27 -10.83 0.03
C GLN A 29 19.13 -12.36 -0.03
N LEU A 30 18.83 -13.02 1.09
CA LEU A 30 18.67 -14.48 1.10
C LEU A 30 17.52 -14.92 0.20
N LEU A 31 16.39 -14.20 0.20
CA LEU A 31 15.22 -14.58 -0.60
C LEU A 31 15.38 -14.25 -2.09
N ASP A 32 16.27 -13.32 -2.44
CA ASP A 32 16.66 -13.10 -3.84
C ASP A 32 17.51 -14.26 -4.37
N GLU A 33 18.47 -14.73 -3.57
CA GLU A 33 19.33 -15.87 -3.91
C GLU A 33 18.60 -17.23 -3.79
N GLN A 34 17.70 -17.36 -2.81
CA GLN A 34 16.98 -18.59 -2.46
C GLN A 34 15.50 -18.28 -2.13
N PRO A 35 14.65 -18.09 -3.14
CA PRO A 35 13.23 -17.77 -2.94
C PRO A 35 12.45 -18.81 -2.12
N GLU A 36 12.88 -20.08 -2.19
CA GLU A 36 12.27 -21.23 -1.52
C GLU A 36 12.88 -21.53 -0.14
N ALA A 37 13.69 -20.61 0.42
CA ALA A 37 14.24 -20.77 1.75
C ALA A 37 13.15 -21.10 2.78
N SER A 38 13.43 -22.08 3.64
CA SER A 38 12.46 -22.53 4.64
C SER A 38 12.34 -21.51 5.77
N GLU A 39 11.23 -21.54 6.50
CA GLU A 39 11.09 -20.70 7.71
C GLU A 39 12.22 -20.94 8.73
N SER A 40 12.76 -22.16 8.78
CA SER A 40 13.90 -22.47 9.65
C SER A 40 15.14 -21.68 9.24
N ASP A 41 15.44 -21.62 7.95
CA ASP A 41 16.60 -20.90 7.41
C ASP A 41 16.48 -19.39 7.70
N LEU A 42 15.27 -18.83 7.52
CA LEU A 42 14.99 -17.43 7.84
C LEU A 42 15.15 -17.14 9.34
N HIS A 43 14.68 -18.04 10.20
CA HIS A 43 14.84 -17.91 11.65
C HIS A 43 16.31 -18.00 12.07
N GLU A 44 17.10 -18.91 11.48
CA GLU A 44 18.52 -19.03 11.77
C GLU A 44 19.31 -17.78 11.34
N LEU A 45 19.00 -17.24 10.16
CA LEU A 45 19.57 -15.99 9.65
C LEU A 45 19.31 -14.81 10.59
N LEU A 46 18.07 -14.65 11.07
CA LEU A 46 17.67 -13.51 11.90
C LEU A 46 18.02 -13.67 13.38
N ARG A 47 18.26 -14.89 13.86
CA ARG A 47 18.59 -15.17 15.27
C ARG A 47 19.73 -14.32 15.84
N PRO A 48 20.90 -14.16 15.20
CA PRO A 48 21.97 -13.31 15.72
C PRO A 48 21.55 -11.83 15.80
N VAL A 49 20.82 -11.32 14.80
CA VAL A 49 20.31 -9.93 14.77
C VAL A 49 19.35 -9.69 15.93
N LEU A 50 18.39 -10.60 16.13
CA LEU A 50 17.40 -10.49 17.21
C LEU A 50 18.05 -10.58 18.60
N ARG A 51 19.05 -11.46 18.79
CA ARG A 51 19.79 -11.57 20.06
C ARG A 51 20.69 -10.37 20.34
N GLY A 52 21.19 -9.71 19.29
CA GLY A 52 21.97 -8.48 19.43
C GLY A 52 21.12 -7.27 19.84
N HIS A 53 19.83 -7.26 19.46
CA HIS A 53 18.92 -6.14 19.72
C HIS A 53 18.05 -6.33 20.98
N PHE A 54 17.50 -7.53 21.19
CA PHE A 54 16.57 -7.82 22.29
C PHE A 54 17.24 -8.61 23.41
N GLN A 55 16.89 -8.25 24.65
CA GLN A 55 17.31 -9.01 25.84
C GLN A 55 16.78 -10.45 25.78
N PRO A 56 17.58 -11.48 26.13
CA PRO A 56 17.17 -12.88 26.03
C PRO A 56 15.85 -13.21 26.74
N ALA A 57 15.62 -12.61 27.91
CA ALA A 57 14.40 -12.83 28.70
C ALA A 57 13.13 -12.26 28.04
N LEU A 58 13.28 -11.25 27.18
CA LEU A 58 12.18 -10.69 26.41
C LEU A 58 11.94 -11.54 25.15
N LEU A 59 13.01 -11.86 24.42
CA LEU A 59 12.93 -12.65 23.19
C LEU A 59 12.32 -14.04 23.45
N ALA A 60 12.62 -14.66 24.60
CA ALA A 60 12.03 -15.94 24.99
C ALA A 60 10.51 -15.90 25.25
N ARG A 61 9.91 -14.71 25.36
CA ARG A 61 8.46 -14.53 25.51
C ARG A 61 7.76 -14.19 24.19
N PHE A 62 8.49 -14.02 23.10
CA PHE A 62 7.94 -13.70 21.79
C PHE A 62 7.91 -14.93 20.89
N GLN A 63 6.78 -15.09 20.18
CA GLN A 63 6.75 -15.88 18.97
C GLN A 63 7.14 -14.95 17.81
N THR A 64 8.29 -15.18 17.21
CA THR A 64 8.72 -14.40 16.04
C THR A 64 7.94 -14.88 14.82
N VAL A 65 7.43 -13.95 14.03
CA VAL A 65 6.77 -14.20 12.74
C VAL A 65 7.53 -13.39 11.69
N ILE A 66 7.99 -14.07 10.64
CA ILE A 66 8.80 -13.49 9.58
C ILE A 66 7.89 -13.14 8.41
N TYR A 67 7.97 -11.90 7.92
CA TYR A 67 7.21 -11.44 6.75
C TYR A 67 8.09 -11.53 5.51
N ARG A 68 7.64 -12.32 4.53
CA ARG A 68 8.28 -12.43 3.21
C ARG A 68 7.94 -11.22 2.33
N PRO A 69 8.78 -10.90 1.32
CA PRO A 69 8.47 -9.90 0.31
C PRO A 69 7.15 -10.22 -0.39
N LEU A 70 6.40 -9.19 -0.76
CA LEU A 70 5.13 -9.37 -1.45
C LEU A 70 5.39 -9.80 -2.90
N PRO A 71 4.79 -10.92 -3.37
CA PRO A 71 4.88 -11.28 -4.77
C PRO A 71 4.09 -10.29 -5.64
N ALA A 72 4.43 -10.22 -6.93
CA ALA A 72 3.79 -9.31 -7.89
C ALA A 72 2.25 -9.42 -7.90
N GLY A 73 1.69 -10.63 -7.80
CA GLY A 73 0.25 -10.83 -7.73
C GLY A 73 -0.41 -10.21 -6.48
N ALA A 74 0.27 -10.27 -5.32
CA ALA A 74 -0.22 -9.63 -4.10
C ALA A 74 -0.13 -8.10 -4.20
N LEU A 75 0.94 -7.57 -4.79
CA LEU A 75 1.09 -6.14 -5.07
C LEU A 75 -0.03 -5.64 -6.00
N ARG A 76 -0.32 -6.37 -7.09
CA ARG A 76 -1.43 -6.03 -7.99
C ARG A 76 -2.77 -5.97 -7.26
N ALA A 77 -3.04 -6.94 -6.39
CA ALA A 77 -4.27 -6.95 -5.58
C ALA A 77 -4.34 -5.73 -4.64
N ILE A 78 -3.22 -5.34 -4.03
CA ILE A 78 -3.13 -4.14 -3.21
C ILE A 78 -3.37 -2.88 -4.03
N VAL A 79 -2.74 -2.74 -5.20
CA VAL A 79 -2.98 -1.65 -6.14
C VAL A 79 -4.47 -1.54 -6.47
N GLY A 80 -5.12 -2.67 -6.78
CA GLY A 80 -6.55 -2.69 -7.07
C GLY A 80 -7.42 -2.26 -5.89
N MET A 81 -7.13 -2.70 -4.68
CA MET A 81 -7.84 -2.23 -3.48
C MET A 81 -7.69 -0.72 -3.30
N LYS A 82 -6.49 -0.18 -3.51
CA LYS A 82 -6.21 1.25 -3.34
C LYS A 82 -6.88 2.11 -4.41
N LEU A 83 -6.81 1.71 -5.68
CA LEU A 83 -7.54 2.37 -6.77
C LEU A 83 -9.05 2.27 -6.57
N GLY A 84 -9.54 1.13 -6.08
CA GLY A 84 -10.95 0.95 -5.72
C GLY A 84 -11.42 1.95 -4.66
N GLN A 85 -10.59 2.25 -3.65
CA GLN A 85 -10.90 3.30 -2.66
C GLN A 85 -10.98 4.70 -3.30
N VAL A 86 -10.15 4.99 -4.30
CA VAL A 86 -10.22 6.25 -5.06
C VAL A 86 -11.53 6.32 -5.84
N SER A 87 -11.87 5.27 -6.60
CA SER A 87 -13.12 5.17 -7.34
C SER A 87 -14.35 5.33 -6.44
N GLN A 88 -14.32 4.72 -5.25
CA GLN A 88 -15.40 4.84 -4.27
C GLN A 88 -15.56 6.28 -3.77
N ARG A 89 -14.45 6.97 -3.46
CA ARG A 89 -14.50 8.39 -3.07
C ARG A 89 -15.08 9.27 -4.17
N LEU A 90 -14.71 9.02 -5.43
CA LEU A 90 -15.24 9.77 -6.57
C LEU A 90 -16.74 9.58 -6.77
N ALA A 91 -17.22 8.34 -6.67
CA ALA A 91 -18.63 8.04 -6.74
C ALA A 91 -19.41 8.70 -5.59
N CYS A 92 -18.92 8.58 -4.35
CA CYS A 92 -19.61 9.10 -3.17
C CYS A 92 -19.67 10.64 -3.12
N HIS A 93 -18.60 11.33 -3.50
CA HIS A 93 -18.51 12.80 -3.35
C HIS A 93 -18.93 13.57 -4.60
N TYR A 94 -18.72 13.00 -5.79
CA TYR A 94 -18.93 13.70 -7.06
C TYR A 94 -19.92 13.00 -8.00
N GLY A 95 -20.39 11.79 -7.65
CA GLY A 95 -21.27 11.00 -8.51
C GLY A 95 -20.59 10.51 -9.79
N ILE A 96 -19.25 10.43 -9.78
CA ILE A 96 -18.45 10.08 -10.95
C ILE A 96 -18.14 8.58 -10.94
N THR A 97 -18.51 7.90 -12.01
CA THR A 97 -18.10 6.51 -12.25
C THR A 97 -16.66 6.47 -12.75
N THR A 98 -15.85 5.58 -12.20
CA THR A 98 -14.44 5.46 -12.58
C THR A 98 -14.20 4.17 -13.35
N THR A 99 -13.56 4.27 -14.51
CA THR A 99 -13.02 3.15 -15.28
C THR A 99 -11.51 3.13 -15.10
N LEU A 100 -10.96 2.00 -14.70
CA LEU A 100 -9.52 1.81 -14.51
C LEU A 100 -9.01 0.88 -15.61
N SER A 101 -8.03 1.33 -16.39
CA SER A 101 -7.41 0.48 -17.41
C SER A 101 -6.34 -0.43 -16.83
N GLU A 102 -6.16 -1.61 -17.43
CA GLU A 102 -5.14 -2.59 -17.02
C GLU A 102 -3.71 -1.99 -17.03
N SER A 103 -3.41 -1.08 -17.96
CA SER A 103 -2.09 -0.44 -18.02
C SER A 103 -1.74 0.35 -16.76
N LEU A 104 -2.75 0.92 -16.09
CA LEU A 104 -2.54 1.59 -14.80
C LEU A 104 -2.22 0.60 -13.68
N PHE A 105 -2.86 -0.56 -13.67
CA PHE A 105 -2.54 -1.61 -12.70
C PHE A 105 -1.12 -2.13 -12.91
N ASP A 106 -0.74 -2.37 -14.16
CA ASP A 106 0.59 -2.87 -14.52
C ASP A 106 1.68 -1.88 -14.09
N ALA A 107 1.56 -0.60 -14.51
CA ALA A 107 2.53 0.44 -14.19
C ALA A 107 2.70 0.67 -12.69
N LEU A 108 1.59 0.70 -11.93
CA LEU A 108 1.66 0.86 -10.48
C LEU A 108 2.22 -0.38 -9.79
N THR A 109 1.94 -1.58 -10.30
CA THR A 109 2.50 -2.82 -9.73
C THR A 109 4.01 -2.87 -9.96
N GLU A 110 4.47 -2.56 -11.17
CA GLU A 110 5.89 -2.53 -11.53
C GLU A 110 6.68 -1.53 -10.69
N ALA A 111 6.15 -0.31 -10.54
CA ALA A 111 6.78 0.69 -9.69
C ALA A 111 6.93 0.25 -8.22
N CYS A 112 6.10 -0.68 -7.74
CA CYS A 112 6.15 -1.19 -6.37
C CYS A 112 7.02 -2.43 -6.18
N LEU A 113 7.48 -3.05 -7.27
CA LEU A 113 8.48 -4.12 -7.22
C LEU A 113 9.90 -3.58 -6.97
N LEU A 114 10.09 -2.26 -7.04
CA LEU A 114 11.38 -1.64 -6.76
C LEU A 114 11.78 -1.83 -5.27
N PRO A 115 13.05 -2.22 -4.99
CA PRO A 115 13.47 -2.82 -3.72
C PRO A 115 13.17 -2.03 -2.44
N ASP A 116 13.16 -0.70 -2.50
CA ASP A 116 13.28 0.14 -1.30
C ASP A 116 11.96 0.52 -0.63
N THR A 117 10.82 0.29 -1.26
CA THR A 117 9.53 0.88 -0.80
C THR A 117 8.35 -0.06 -0.76
N GLY A 118 8.39 -1.19 -1.49
CA GLY A 118 7.33 -2.19 -1.55
C GLY A 118 5.95 -1.56 -1.79
N ALA A 119 4.90 -2.11 -1.17
CA ALA A 119 3.53 -1.61 -1.31
C ALA A 119 3.32 -0.16 -0.81
N ARG A 120 4.25 0.41 -0.03
CA ARG A 120 4.14 1.82 0.40
C ARG A 120 4.35 2.78 -0.77
N ASN A 121 5.04 2.34 -1.83
CA ASN A 121 5.20 3.16 -3.03
C ASN A 121 3.86 3.45 -3.70
N VAL A 122 2.91 2.49 -3.66
CA VAL A 122 1.56 2.69 -4.19
C VAL A 122 0.91 3.93 -3.57
N ASP A 123 0.99 4.06 -2.24
CA ASP A 123 0.41 5.20 -1.53
C ASP A 123 1.10 6.51 -1.90
N SER A 124 2.42 6.49 -2.11
CA SER A 124 3.16 7.66 -2.57
C SER A 124 2.72 8.09 -3.96
N LEU A 125 2.70 7.16 -4.93
CA LEU A 125 2.29 7.41 -6.32
C LEU A 125 0.85 7.92 -6.39
N LEU A 126 -0.07 7.31 -5.63
CA LEU A 126 -1.46 7.74 -5.57
C LEU A 126 -1.58 9.16 -5.02
N ASN A 127 -0.94 9.47 -3.89
CA ASN A 127 -1.11 10.77 -3.23
C ASN A 127 -0.34 11.89 -3.92
N GLN A 128 0.78 11.60 -4.58
CA GLN A 128 1.65 12.62 -5.17
C GLN A 128 1.42 12.84 -6.66
N GLN A 129 0.94 11.83 -7.39
CA GLN A 129 0.77 11.93 -8.84
C GLN A 129 -0.70 11.83 -9.25
N ILE A 130 -1.40 10.76 -8.83
CA ILE A 130 -2.76 10.48 -9.32
C ILE A 130 -3.79 11.44 -8.72
N LEU A 131 -3.88 11.54 -7.39
CA LEU A 131 -4.89 12.36 -6.71
C LEU A 131 -4.76 13.86 -7.00
N PRO A 132 -3.55 14.46 -7.06
CA PRO A 132 -3.40 15.87 -7.41
C PRO A 132 -3.83 16.16 -8.85
N ALA A 133 -3.38 15.36 -9.82
CA ALA A 133 -3.78 15.53 -11.22
C ALA A 133 -5.29 15.38 -11.41
N LEU A 134 -5.89 14.39 -10.74
CA LEU A 134 -7.33 14.16 -10.76
C LEU A 134 -8.10 15.33 -10.16
N SER A 135 -7.62 15.87 -9.04
CA SER A 135 -8.24 17.03 -8.37
C SER A 135 -8.16 18.28 -9.25
N GLN A 136 -7.04 18.52 -9.92
CA GLN A 136 -6.85 19.67 -10.82
C GLN A 136 -7.80 19.61 -12.03
N GLN A 137 -7.92 18.44 -12.66
CA GLN A 137 -8.82 18.24 -13.79
C GLN A 137 -10.29 18.40 -13.38
N LEU A 138 -10.71 17.79 -12.26
CA LEU A 138 -12.06 17.96 -11.72
C LEU A 138 -12.41 19.41 -11.44
N LEU A 139 -11.51 20.15 -10.76
CA LEU A 139 -11.72 21.57 -10.48
C LEU A 139 -11.83 22.40 -11.77
N SER A 140 -11.05 22.06 -12.79
CA SER A 140 -11.09 22.74 -14.10
C SER A 140 -12.43 22.53 -14.80
N HIS A 141 -12.94 21.30 -14.84
CA HIS A 141 -14.29 21.01 -15.37
C HIS A 141 -15.39 21.72 -14.58
N MET A 142 -15.31 21.71 -13.25
CA MET A 142 -16.27 22.41 -12.40
C MET A 142 -16.26 23.92 -12.62
N ALA A 143 -15.09 24.53 -12.79
CA ALA A 143 -14.96 25.95 -13.10
C ALA A 143 -15.54 26.30 -14.48
N ALA A 144 -15.48 25.37 -15.43
CA ALA A 144 -16.12 25.49 -16.75
C ALA A 144 -17.64 25.18 -16.74
N GLY A 145 -18.23 24.90 -15.57
CA GLY A 145 -19.64 24.53 -15.44
C GLY A 145 -19.97 23.11 -15.92
N GLN A 146 -18.96 22.30 -16.23
CA GLN A 146 -19.11 20.92 -16.67
C GLN A 146 -19.16 19.98 -15.47
N LYS A 147 -20.04 18.97 -15.53
CA LYS A 147 -20.12 17.91 -14.52
C LYS A 147 -19.85 16.56 -15.19
N PRO A 148 -18.58 16.12 -15.23
CA PRO A 148 -18.27 14.83 -15.81
C PRO A 148 -18.99 13.73 -15.02
N ARG A 149 -19.53 12.74 -15.72
CA ARG A 149 -20.21 11.58 -15.10
C ARG A 149 -19.31 10.36 -15.03
N GLN A 150 -18.28 10.33 -15.86
CA GLN A 150 -17.34 9.24 -15.97
C GLN A 150 -15.92 9.78 -16.11
N VAL A 151 -14.97 9.08 -15.49
CA VAL A 151 -13.54 9.28 -15.68
C VAL A 151 -12.89 7.94 -15.98
N THR A 152 -12.03 7.91 -16.99
CA THR A 152 -11.16 6.76 -17.28
C THR A 152 -9.74 7.11 -16.88
N LEU A 153 -9.15 6.29 -16.00
CA LEU A 153 -7.76 6.42 -15.57
C LEU A 153 -6.90 5.37 -16.28
N GLY A 154 -5.78 5.81 -16.83
CA GLY A 154 -4.82 4.95 -17.48
C GLY A 154 -3.39 5.38 -17.29
N TYR A 155 -2.50 4.61 -17.91
CA TYR A 155 -1.08 4.90 -17.93
C TYR A 155 -0.56 4.84 -19.37
N HIS A 156 0.31 5.81 -19.70
CA HIS A 156 1.04 5.94 -20.94
C HIS A 156 2.54 6.11 -20.62
N GLU A 157 3.43 5.49 -21.39
CA GLU A 157 4.87 5.49 -21.10
C GLU A 157 5.52 6.88 -21.12
N GLU A 158 5.09 7.75 -22.05
CA GLU A 158 5.66 9.10 -22.20
C GLU A 158 4.94 10.16 -21.36
N GLU A 159 3.63 10.00 -21.15
CA GLU A 159 2.78 11.02 -20.50
C GLU A 159 2.49 10.69 -19.03
N GLY A 160 2.82 9.46 -18.60
CA GLY A 160 2.52 8.96 -17.26
C GLY A 160 1.03 8.67 -17.08
N VAL A 161 0.46 9.13 -15.97
CA VAL A 161 -0.95 8.89 -15.66
C VAL A 161 -1.84 9.76 -16.54
N VAL A 162 -2.66 9.13 -17.37
CA VAL A 162 -3.61 9.78 -18.27
C VAL A 162 -5.03 9.68 -17.74
N MET A 163 -5.83 10.71 -17.97
CA MET A 163 -7.21 10.80 -17.52
C MET A 163 -8.09 11.33 -18.63
N ALA A 164 -9.18 10.63 -18.91
CA ALA A 164 -10.20 11.07 -19.86
C ALA A 164 -11.54 11.22 -19.14
N PHE A 165 -12.15 12.39 -19.24
CA PHE A 165 -13.48 12.67 -18.70
C PHE A 165 -14.49 12.68 -19.84
N ASP A 166 -15.66 12.07 -19.64
CA ASP A 166 -16.74 12.16 -20.61
C ASP A 166 -17.48 13.49 -20.45
N GLU A 167 -17.68 14.20 -21.56
CA GLU A 167 -18.49 15.41 -21.61
C GLU A 167 -19.99 15.06 -21.48
N GLY A 168 -20.52 15.22 -20.27
CA GLY A 168 -21.97 15.29 -20.08
C GLY A 168 -22.46 16.71 -20.37
N THR A 169 -22.95 16.97 -21.59
CA THR A 169 -23.66 18.22 -21.90
C THR A 169 -24.94 18.29 -21.06
N ILE A 170 -25.12 19.38 -20.32
CA ILE A 170 -26.41 19.69 -19.70
C ILE A 170 -27.35 20.09 -20.85
N SER A 171 -28.28 19.20 -21.22
CA SER A 171 -29.50 19.64 -21.88
C SER A 171 -30.37 20.23 -20.78
N ASP A 172 -30.42 21.55 -20.70
CA ASP A 172 -31.45 22.26 -19.94
C ASP A 172 -32.79 22.03 -20.67
N GLU A 173 -33.66 21.22 -20.07
CA GLU A 173 -35.13 21.28 -20.26
C GLU A 173 -35.79 21.57 -18.91
#